data_AF-A0A1G0Y2T1-F1
#
_entry.id   AF-A0A1G0Y2T1-F1
#
_cell.length_a   1.000
_cell.length_b   1.000
_cell.length_c   1.000
_cell.angle_alpha   90.00
_cell.angle_beta   90.00
_cell.angle_gamma   90.00
#
_symmetry.space_group_name_H-M   'P 1'
#
loop_
_entity.id
_entity.type
_entity.pdbx_description
1 polymer ?
#
loop_
_entity_poly.entity_id
_entity_poly.type
_entity_poly.pdbx_seq_one_letter_code
_entity_poly.pdbx_strand_id
1 'polypeptide(L)'
;MFFKRRKLGTTYTRSPAQNVQTAMAGNFSKVVFTIFIIITYLVILYVVVGIIRFLGTEFGNMPQETRVIDLYNSPYNFPVKVAGIVFIIFYVFRDKMTNR
;
A
#
# COMPACT_ATOMS: atom_id res chain seq x y z
N MET A 1 -51.64 -26.81 -10.69
CA MET A 1 -50.36 -27.02 -11.40
C MET A 1 -49.70 -25.65 -11.59
N PHE A 2 -48.79 -25.25 -10.71
CA PHE A 2 -48.17 -23.91 -10.73
C PHE A 2 -46.92 -23.95 -11.63
N PHE A 3 -46.99 -23.34 -12.82
CA PHE A 3 -45.82 -23.18 -13.68
C PHE A 3 -44.84 -22.18 -13.03
N LYS A 4 -43.84 -22.68 -12.31
CA LYS A 4 -42.67 -21.88 -11.92
C LYS A 4 -41.90 -21.52 -13.19
N ARG A 5 -41.90 -20.23 -13.57
CA ARG A 5 -40.94 -19.67 -14.53
C ARG A 5 -39.53 -19.99 -14.01
N ARG A 6 -38.85 -20.96 -14.62
CA ARG A 6 -37.39 -21.05 -14.50
C ARG A 6 -36.85 -19.80 -15.17
N LYS A 7 -36.25 -18.89 -14.39
CA LYS A 7 -35.34 -17.91 -14.96
C LYS A 7 -34.27 -18.74 -15.68
N LEU A 8 -34.30 -18.74 -17.01
CA LEU A 8 -33.15 -19.14 -17.82
C LEU A 8 -32.08 -18.15 -17.41
N GLY A 9 -31.31 -18.54 -16.39
CA GLY A 9 -30.09 -17.84 -16.05
C GLY A 9 -29.28 -17.88 -17.32
N THR A 10 -29.10 -16.72 -17.94
CA THR A 10 -27.91 -16.49 -18.72
C THR A 10 -26.77 -16.63 -17.72
N THR A 11 -26.34 -17.87 -17.49
CA THR A 11 -24.98 -18.12 -17.06
C THR A 11 -24.17 -17.58 -18.22
N TYR A 12 -23.88 -16.27 -18.18
CA TYR A 12 -22.94 -15.66 -19.08
C TYR A 12 -21.69 -16.50 -18.92
N THR A 13 -21.47 -17.40 -19.87
CA THR A 13 -20.22 -18.13 -20.02
C THR A 13 -19.21 -17.04 -20.29
N ARG A 14 -18.63 -16.49 -19.22
CA ARG A 14 -17.60 -15.46 -19.33
C ARG A 14 -16.55 -16.05 -20.23
N SER A 15 -16.30 -15.39 -21.36
CA SER A 15 -15.28 -15.86 -22.26
C SER A 15 -13.95 -15.89 -21.51
N PRO A 16 -13.03 -16.81 -21.83
CA PRO A 16 -11.69 -16.82 -21.23
C PRO A 16 -11.04 -15.43 -21.29
N ALA A 17 -11.29 -14.68 -22.37
CA ALA A 17 -10.85 -13.30 -22.53
C ALA A 17 -11.42 -12.33 -21.48
N GLN A 18 -12.71 -12.43 -21.12
CA GLN A 18 -13.31 -11.60 -20.08
C GLN A 18 -12.71 -11.90 -18.69
N ASN A 19 -12.41 -13.16 -18.40
CA ASN A 19 -11.76 -13.54 -17.14
C ASN A 19 -10.32 -13.01 -17.05
N VAL A 20 -9.56 -13.08 -18.14
CA VAL A 20 -8.21 -12.49 -18.22
C VAL A 20 -8.26 -10.98 -18.06
N GLN A 21 -9.17 -10.30 -18.76
CA GLN A 21 -9.32 -8.84 -18.68
C GLN A 21 -9.67 -8.38 -17.25
N THR A 22 -10.57 -9.09 -16.57
CA THR A 22 -10.95 -8.77 -15.19
C THR A 22 -9.80 -9.03 -14.21
N ALA A 23 -9.03 -10.10 -14.42
CA ALA A 23 -7.85 -10.41 -13.60
C ALA A 23 -6.73 -9.37 -13.78
N MET A 24 -6.48 -8.94 -15.02
CA MET A 24 -5.49 -7.91 -15.34
C MET A 24 -5.89 -6.54 -14.76
N ALA A 25 -7.16 -6.13 -14.92
CA ALA A 25 -7.66 -4.88 -14.36
C ALA A 25 -7.56 -4.87 -12.82
N GLY A 26 -7.89 -5.99 -12.16
CA GLY A 26 -7.75 -6.13 -10.72
C GLY A 26 -6.30 -6.06 -10.23
N ASN A 27 -5.35 -6.59 -10.99
CA ASN A 27 -3.92 -6.49 -10.65
C ASN A 27 -3.38 -5.09 -10.90
N PHE A 28 -3.78 -4.43 -11.99
CA PHE A 28 -3.38 -3.05 -12.30
C PHE A 28 -3.83 -2.07 -11.21
N SER A 29 -5.09 -2.15 -10.79
CA SER A 29 -5.62 -1.31 -9.70
C SER A 29 -4.82 -1.49 -8.40
N LYS A 30 -4.42 -2.73 -8.07
CA LYS A 30 -3.57 -3.03 -6.90
C LYS A 30 -2.18 -2.40 -7.01
N VAL A 31 -1.55 -2.46 -8.18
CA VAL A 31 -0.23 -1.84 -8.40
C VAL A 31 -0.32 -0.33 -8.20
N VAL A 32 -1.30 0.33 -8.83
CA VAL A 32 -1.51 1.78 -8.69
C VAL A 32 -1.75 2.15 -7.22
N PHE A 33 -2.64 1.42 -6.53
CA PHE A 33 -2.93 1.64 -5.12
C PHE A 33 -1.70 1.44 -4.21
N THR A 34 -0.87 0.42 -4.52
CA THR A 34 0.39 0.17 -3.80
C THR A 34 1.35 1.35 -3.93
N ILE A 35 1.50 1.91 -5.13
CA ILE A 35 2.36 3.08 -5.36
C ILE A 35 1.88 4.27 -4.52
N PHE A 36 0.57 4.54 -4.52
CA PHE A 36 0.00 5.62 -3.71
C PHE A 36 0.28 5.43 -2.21
N ILE A 37 0.06 4.23 -1.67
CA ILE A 37 0.33 3.95 -0.25
C ILE A 37 1.81 4.09 0.07
N ILE A 38 2.72 3.63 -0.80
CA ILE A 38 4.17 3.79 -0.60
C ILE A 38 4.52 5.27 -0.50
N ILE A 39 4.01 6.11 -1.41
CA ILE A 39 4.25 7.57 -1.37
C ILE A 39 3.73 8.15 -0.06
N THR A 40 2.48 7.84 0.32
CA THR A 40 1.89 8.30 1.59
C THR A 40 2.72 7.87 2.78
N TYR A 41 3.20 6.63 2.80
CA TYR A 41 4.05 6.11 3.87
C TYR A 41 5.37 6.88 3.99
N LEU A 42 6.05 7.16 2.88
CA LEU A 42 7.30 7.94 2.89
C LEU A 42 7.07 9.37 3.38
N VAL A 43 5.95 9.99 3.02
CA VAL A 43 5.56 11.32 3.51
C VAL A 43 5.31 11.30 5.02
N ILE A 44 4.57 10.31 5.52
CA ILE A 44 4.33 10.15 6.97
C ILE A 44 5.66 9.97 7.71
N LEU A 45 6.55 9.11 7.20
CA LEU A 45 7.86 8.88 7.79
C LEU A 45 8.68 10.18 7.85
N TYR A 46 8.64 11.00 6.80
CA TYR A 46 9.32 12.30 6.79
C TYR A 46 8.78 13.25 7.88
N VAL A 47 7.46 13.29 8.09
CA VAL A 47 6.84 14.08 9.17
C VAL A 47 7.27 13.56 10.55
N VAL A 48 7.27 12.24 10.75
CA VAL A 48 7.73 11.62 12.01
C VAL A 48 9.18 11.97 12.30
N VAL A 49 10.06 11.91 11.30
CA VAL A 49 11.46 12.33 11.44
C VAL A 49 11.57 13.83 11.78
N GLY A 50 10.70 14.67 11.23
CA GLY A 50 10.58 16.08 11.61
C GLY A 50 10.24 16.28 13.09
N ILE A 51 9.30 15.49 13.62
CA ILE A 51 8.95 15.48 15.04
C ILE A 51 10.14 15.03 15.89
N ILE A 52 10.83 13.96 15.48
CA ILE A 52 12.03 13.47 16.21
C ILE A 52 13.12 14.54 16.24
N ARG A 53 13.37 15.24 15.12
CA ARG A 53 14.32 16.35 15.07
C ARG A 53 13.89 17.46 16.02
N PHE A 54 12.62 17.88 15.98
CA PHE A 54 12.09 18.91 16.88
C PHE A 54 12.31 18.53 18.35
N LEU A 55 11.93 17.31 18.73
CA LEU A 55 12.13 16.83 20.10
C LEU A 55 13.61 16.75 20.48
N GLY A 56 14.46 16.28 19.56
CA GLY A 56 15.90 16.17 19.78
C GLY A 56 16.61 17.52 19.91
N THR A 57 16.12 18.57 19.23
CA THR A 57 16.69 19.92 19.32
C THR A 57 16.19 20.73 20.51
N GLU A 58 14.91 20.60 20.86
CA GLU A 58 14.31 21.39 21.96
C GLU A 58 14.50 20.73 23.34
N PHE A 59 14.46 19.39 23.40
CA PHE A 59 14.53 18.63 24.66
C PHE A 59 15.78 17.75 24.77
N GLY A 60 16.59 17.68 23.72
CA GLY A 60 17.82 16.89 23.67
C GLY A 60 19.06 17.73 23.38
N ASN A 61 20.17 17.04 23.09
CA ASN A 61 21.45 17.65 22.72
C ASN A 61 21.72 17.56 21.20
N MET A 62 20.68 17.51 20.36
CA MET A 62 20.86 17.43 18.91
C MET A 62 21.24 18.81 18.35
N PRO A 63 22.27 18.92 17.47
CA PRO A 63 22.64 20.20 16.87
C PRO A 63 21.48 20.81 16.08
N GLN A 64 21.21 22.10 16.26
CA GLN A 64 20.13 22.81 15.56
C GLN A 64 20.31 22.82 14.03
N GLU A 65 21.55 22.71 13.56
CA GLU A 65 21.91 22.66 12.14
C GLU A 65 21.47 21.36 11.45
N THR A 66 21.12 20.33 12.23
CA THR A 66 20.67 19.04 11.70
C THR A 66 19.36 19.23 10.94
N ARG A 67 19.41 19.01 9.61
CA ARG A 67 18.22 19.11 8.76
C ARG A 67 17.44 17.80 8.81
N VAL A 68 16.12 17.91 8.68
CA VAL A 68 15.21 16.74 8.64
C VAL A 68 15.60 15.79 7.51
N ILE A 69 16.04 16.32 6.36
CA ILE A 69 16.45 15.52 5.20
C ILE A 69 17.69 14.66 5.49
N ASP A 70 18.64 15.17 6.28
CA ASP A 70 19.87 14.46 6.63
C ASP A 70 19.54 13.31 7.59
N LEU A 71 18.68 13.58 8.57
CA LEU A 71 18.19 12.55 9.48
C LEU A 71 17.37 11.49 8.72
N TYR A 72 16.50 11.93 7.81
CA TYR A 72 15.66 11.06 7.00
C TYR A 72 16.48 10.13 6.11
N ASN A 73 17.60 10.60 5.57
CA ASN A 73 18.50 9.80 4.73
C ASN A 73 19.59 9.07 5.51
N SER A 74 19.60 9.17 6.84
CA SER A 74 20.55 8.45 7.67
C SER A 74 20.42 6.92 7.51
N PRO A 75 21.52 6.16 7.71
CA PRO A 75 21.50 4.69 7.66
C PRO A 75 20.48 4.06 8.61
N TYR A 76 20.18 4.70 9.74
CA TYR A 76 19.22 4.22 10.73
C TYR A 76 17.76 4.23 10.22
N ASN A 77 17.43 5.18 9.34
CA ASN A 77 16.08 5.27 8.75
C ASN A 77 15.92 4.37 7.52
N PHE A 78 17.00 3.85 6.95
CA PHE A 78 16.95 2.97 5.79
C PHE A 78 16.20 1.64 6.05
N PRO A 79 16.48 0.89 7.13
CA PRO A 79 15.74 -0.33 7.48
C PRO A 79 14.24 -0.07 7.64
N VAL A 80 13.86 1.05 8.25
CA VAL A 80 12.45 1.43 8.46
C VAL A 80 11.75 1.64 7.12
N LYS A 81 12.37 2.39 6.20
CA LYS A 81 11.85 2.61 4.84
C LYS A 81 11.64 1.28 4.10
N VAL A 82 12.66 0.42 4.10
CA VAL A 82 12.62 -0.87 3.38
C VAL A 82 11.56 -1.78 3.99
N ALA A 83 11.56 -1.94 5.31
CA ALA A 83 10.58 -2.79 6.01
C ALA A 83 9.14 -2.32 5.76
N GLY A 84 8.90 -1.01 5.80
CA GLY A 84 7.58 -0.44 5.50
C GLY A 84 7.12 -0.71 4.07
N ILE A 85 7.99 -0.54 3.08
CA ILE A 85 7.68 -0.84 1.67
C ILE A 85 7.35 -2.33 1.49
N VAL A 86 8.17 -3.23 2.05
CA VAL A 86 7.94 -4.68 1.99
C VAL A 86 6.61 -5.04 2.65
N PHE A 87 6.31 -4.45 3.81
CA PHE A 87 5.05 -4.66 4.52
C PHE A 87 3.84 -4.20 3.70
N ILE A 88 3.91 -3.03 3.06
CA ILE A 88 2.83 -2.49 2.21
C ILE A 88 2.57 -3.42 1.02
N ILE A 89 3.63 -3.86 0.34
CA ILE A 89 3.52 -4.81 -0.77
C ILE A 89 2.86 -6.11 -0.27
N PHE A 90 3.34 -6.67 0.83
CA PHE A 90 2.75 -7.88 1.39
C PHE A 90 1.27 -7.68 1.74
N TYR A 91 0.91 -6.57 2.38
CA TYR A 91 -0.45 -6.26 2.81
C TYR A 91 -1.42 -6.14 1.62
N VAL A 92 -1.07 -5.36 0.58
CA VAL A 92 -1.95 -5.14 -0.59
C VAL A 92 -2.15 -6.42 -1.41
N PHE A 93 -1.13 -7.28 -1.47
CA PHE A 93 -1.20 -8.52 -2.26
C PHE A 93 -1.74 -9.72 -1.46
N ARG A 94 -1.69 -9.71 -0.13
CA ARG A 94 -2.24 -10.77 0.74
C ARG A 94 -3.76 -10.93 0.61
N ASP A 95 -4.49 -9.87 0.27
CA ASP A 95 -5.96 -9.84 0.18
C ASP A 95 -6.57 -10.93 -0.75
N LYS A 96 -5.81 -11.48 -1.71
CA LYS A 96 -6.27 -12.59 -2.56
C LYS A 96 -6.06 -14.00 -1.98
N MET A 97 -5.35 -14.17 -0.85
CA MET A 97 -5.13 -15.49 -0.24
C MET A 97 -6.21 -15.90 0.77
N THR A 98 -6.91 -14.93 1.38
CA THR A 98 -7.85 -15.22 2.50
C THR A 98 -9.31 -15.37 2.05
N ASN A 99 -9.65 -15.05 0.81
CA ASN A 99 -11.01 -15.19 0.26
C ASN A 99 -11.16 -16.44 -0.64
N ARG A 100 -10.60 -17.57 -0.22
CA ARG A 100 -10.85 -18.89 -0.81
C ARG A 100 -11.50 -19.80 0.21
#